data_AF-A0A4S2FLW7-F1
#
_entry.id   AF-A0A4S2FLW7-F1
#
_cell.length_a   1.000
_cell.length_b   1.000
_cell.length_c   1.000
_cell.angle_alpha   90.00
_cell.angle_beta   90.00
_cell.angle_gamma   90.00
#
_symmetry.space_group_name_H-M   'P 1'
#
loop_
_entity.id
_entity.type
_entity.pdbx_description
1 polymer ?
#
loop_
_entity_poly.entity_id
_entity_poly.type
_entity_poly.pdbx_seq_one_letter_code
_entity_poly.pdbx_strand_id
1 'polypeptide(L)'
;MNTLLIHWDKKKLFSYLPDVWFLAVLLLGWGGLMGTMLLGAWHTVGIVLGVFLLLVTGILVKQLIRRNGAISVFMGILFLMCSLFFSLALFSELREFPSITEPNAIQLLLGGVIIVGGSLLMSIWMMLRGLSDRA
;
A
#
# COMPACT_ATOMS: atom_id res chain seq x y z
N MET A 1 -6.46 -25.17 26.55
CA MET A 1 -5.57 -25.51 25.40
C MET A 1 -5.97 -24.86 24.07
N ASN A 2 -7.12 -24.17 23.96
CA ASN A 2 -7.57 -23.57 22.69
C ASN A 2 -7.23 -22.07 22.55
N THR A 3 -6.99 -21.37 23.67
CA THR A 3 -6.64 -19.95 23.67
C THR A 3 -5.23 -19.67 23.13
N LEU A 4 -4.27 -20.56 23.38
CA LEU A 4 -2.90 -20.44 22.88
C LEU A 4 -2.80 -20.65 21.37
N LEU A 5 -3.54 -21.61 20.81
CA LEU A 5 -3.62 -21.86 19.37
C LEU A 5 -4.26 -20.67 18.63
N ILE A 6 -5.37 -20.13 19.16
CA ILE A 6 -6.02 -18.94 18.57
C ILE A 6 -5.11 -17.70 18.66
N HIS A 7 -4.37 -17.51 19.76
CA HIS A 7 -3.41 -16.41 19.90
C HIS A 7 -2.23 -16.56 18.91
N TRP A 8 -1.72 -17.78 18.73
CA TRP A 8 -0.62 -18.05 17.80
C TRP A 8 -1.04 -17.82 16.35
N ASP A 9 -2.24 -18.27 15.99
CA ASP A 9 -2.82 -18.07 14.66
C ASP A 9 -3.10 -16.58 14.40
N LYS A 10 -3.65 -15.85 15.38
CA LYS A 10 -3.84 -14.40 15.30
C LYS A 10 -2.53 -13.63 15.15
N LYS A 11 -1.44 -14.01 15.83
CA LYS A 11 -0.12 -13.39 15.63
C LYS A 11 0.44 -13.64 14.22
N LYS A 12 0.18 -14.83 13.67
CA LYS A 12 0.57 -15.20 12.31
C LYS A 12 -0.24 -14.43 11.27
N LEU A 13 -1.56 -14.38 11.40
CA LEU A 13 -2.46 -13.59 10.54
C LEU A 13 -2.17 -12.10 10.62
N PHE A 14 -1.95 -11.56 11.83
CA PHE A 14 -1.51 -10.18 11.97
C PHE A 14 -0.20 -9.95 11.21
N SER A 15 0.75 -10.90 11.27
CA SER A 15 2.04 -10.79 10.56
C SER A 15 1.89 -10.57 9.05
N TYR A 16 0.85 -11.12 8.41
CA TYR A 16 0.59 -10.98 6.97
C TYR A 16 -0.26 -9.76 6.59
N LEU A 17 -0.89 -9.12 7.58
CA LEU A 17 -1.83 -8.01 7.39
C LEU A 17 -1.29 -6.82 6.55
N PRO A 18 -0.04 -6.33 6.74
CA PRO A 18 0.50 -5.27 5.91
C PRO A 18 0.79 -5.74 4.47
N ASP A 19 1.31 -6.95 4.29
CA ASP A 19 1.55 -7.50 2.93
C ASP A 19 0.23 -7.62 2.15
N VAL A 20 -0.83 -8.11 2.79
CA VAL A 20 -2.18 -8.21 2.21
C VAL A 20 -2.77 -6.82 1.93
N TRP A 21 -2.59 -5.86 2.83
CA TRP A 21 -3.04 -4.48 2.63
C TRP A 21 -2.39 -3.84 1.40
N PHE A 22 -1.07 -3.94 1.27
CA PHE A 22 -0.36 -3.42 0.10
C PHE A 22 -0.74 -4.18 -1.18
N LEU A 23 -0.98 -5.49 -1.10
CA LEU A 23 -1.48 -6.25 -2.24
C LEU A 23 -2.87 -5.75 -2.68
N ALA A 24 -3.75 -5.43 -1.74
CA ALA A 24 -5.07 -4.88 -2.03
C ALA A 24 -5.00 -3.48 -2.64
N VAL A 25 -4.13 -2.60 -2.12
CA VAL A 25 -3.87 -1.27 -2.69
C VAL A 25 -3.29 -1.38 -4.10
N LEU A 26 -2.35 -2.31 -4.33
CA LEU A 26 -1.82 -2.60 -5.66
C LEU A 26 -2.90 -3.13 -6.61
N LEU A 27 -3.82 -3.96 -6.12
CA LEU A 27 -4.94 -4.46 -6.92
C LEU A 27 -5.89 -3.35 -7.36
N LEU A 28 -6.19 -2.40 -6.45
CA LEU A 28 -6.95 -1.18 -6.76
C LEU A 28 -6.23 -0.34 -7.81
N GLY A 29 -4.91 -0.16 -7.67
CA GLY A 29 -4.07 0.50 -8.67
C GLY A 29 -4.10 -0.19 -10.02
N TRP A 30 -4.12 -1.53 -10.02
CA TRP A 30 -4.24 -2.33 -11.25
C TRP A 30 -5.60 -2.13 -11.93
N GLY A 31 -6.68 -2.06 -11.16
CA GLY A 31 -8.02 -1.78 -11.69
C GLY A 31 -8.08 -0.44 -12.43
N GLY A 32 -7.47 0.61 -11.87
CA GLY A 32 -7.36 1.92 -12.51
C GLY A 32 -6.54 1.90 -13.80
N LEU A 33 -5.38 1.23 -13.77
CA LEU A 33 -4.47 1.15 -14.92
C LEU A 33 -5.04 0.27 -16.05
N MET A 34 -5.75 -0.81 -15.70
CA MET A 34 -6.40 -1.65 -16.69
C MET A 34 -7.61 -0.95 -17.31
N GLY A 35 -8.34 -0.13 -16.56
CA GLY A 35 -9.40 0.72 -17.10
C GLY A 35 -8.91 1.73 -18.15
N THR A 36 -7.76 2.37 -17.91
CA THR A 36 -7.18 3.32 -18.88
C THR A 36 -6.63 2.62 -20.13
N MET A 37 -6.04 1.43 -19.97
CA MET A 37 -5.59 0.58 -21.08
C MET A 37 -6.77 0.11 -21.95
N LEU A 38 -7.89 -0.30 -21.33
CA LEU A 38 -9.08 -0.81 -22.02
C LEU A 38 -9.82 0.30 -22.81
N LEU A 39 -9.73 1.55 -22.33
CA LEU A 39 -10.23 2.73 -23.03
C LEU A 39 -9.31 3.21 -24.17
N GLY A 40 -8.23 2.47 -24.47
CA GLY A 40 -7.36 2.72 -25.62
C GLY A 40 -6.25 3.74 -25.38
N ALA A 41 -6.05 4.20 -24.14
CA ALA A 41 -4.96 5.12 -23.79
C ALA A 41 -3.64 4.34 -23.57
N TRP A 42 -3.06 3.84 -24.65
CA TRP A 42 -1.76 3.16 -24.66
C TRP A 42 -0.61 4.17 -24.53
N HIS A 43 -0.49 4.79 -23.37
CA HIS A 43 0.65 5.64 -23.07
C HIS A 43 1.85 4.78 -22.62
N THR A 44 3.03 5.07 -23.18
CA THR A 44 4.31 4.47 -22.77
C THR A 44 4.51 4.51 -21.24
N VAL A 45 4.07 5.61 -20.62
CA VAL A 45 4.10 5.79 -19.15
C VAL A 45 3.27 4.72 -18.44
N GLY A 46 2.08 4.39 -18.94
CA GLY A 46 1.20 3.37 -18.35
C GLY A 46 1.79 1.97 -18.45
N ILE A 47 2.47 1.64 -19.55
CA ILE A 47 3.17 0.36 -19.72
C ILE A 47 4.33 0.24 -18.72
N VAL A 48 5.15 1.29 -18.59
CA VAL A 48 6.27 1.33 -17.64
C VAL A 48 5.77 1.21 -16.20
N LEU A 49 4.72 1.97 -15.83
CA LEU A 49 4.08 1.87 -14.52
C LEU A 49 3.51 0.48 -14.28
N GLY A 50 2.90 -0.12 -15.28
CA GLY A 50 2.34 -1.46 -15.20
C GLY A 50 3.39 -2.54 -14.94
N VAL A 51 4.51 -2.52 -15.68
CA VAL A 51 5.63 -3.45 -15.46
C VAL A 51 6.24 -3.23 -14.08
N PHE A 52 6.39 -1.98 -13.64
CA PHE A 52 6.90 -1.66 -12.31
C PHE A 52 5.97 -2.20 -11.20
N LEU A 53 4.66 -1.99 -11.32
CA LEU A 53 3.67 -2.52 -10.38
C LEU A 53 3.71 -4.05 -10.32
N LEU A 54 3.80 -4.72 -11.48
CA LEU A 54 3.90 -6.18 -11.57
C LEU A 54 5.15 -6.71 -10.86
N LEU A 55 6.28 -6.01 -11.00
CA LEU A 55 7.53 -6.35 -10.33
C LEU A 55 7.40 -6.22 -8.81
N VAL A 56 6.80 -5.11 -8.34
CA VAL A 56 6.54 -4.89 -6.90
C VAL A 56 5.60 -5.96 -6.33
N THR A 57 4.49 -6.28 -7.03
CA THR A 57 3.58 -7.35 -6.63
C THR A 57 4.28 -8.70 -6.57
N GLY A 58 5.12 -9.03 -7.56
CA GLY A 58 5.88 -10.27 -7.57
C GLY A 58 6.83 -10.39 -6.38
N ILE A 59 7.49 -9.30 -5.99
CA ILE A 59 8.35 -9.29 -4.80
C ILE A 59 7.52 -9.44 -3.53
N LEU A 60 6.37 -8.77 -3.40
CA LEU A 60 5.48 -8.92 -2.25
C LEU A 60 4.94 -10.35 -2.12
N VAL A 61 4.53 -10.99 -3.21
CA VAL A 61 4.09 -12.40 -3.21
C VAL A 61 5.24 -13.32 -2.81
N LYS A 62 6.45 -13.08 -3.33
CA LYS A 62 7.64 -13.84 -2.94
C LYS A 62 7.97 -13.65 -1.46
N GLN A 63 7.83 -12.43 -0.95
CA GLN A 63 8.03 -12.10 0.47
C GLN A 63 6.96 -12.77 1.35
N LEU A 64 5.72 -12.86 0.86
CA LEU A 64 4.61 -13.54 1.53
C LEU A 64 4.88 -15.05 1.69
N ILE A 65 5.45 -15.69 0.65
CA ILE A 65 5.78 -17.13 0.65
C ILE A 65 7.07 -17.42 1.42
N ARG A 66 8.11 -16.61 1.23
CA ARG A 66 9.44 -16.80 1.84
C ARG A 66 9.86 -15.51 2.56
N ARG A 67 9.37 -15.39 3.80
CA ARG A 67 9.58 -14.22 4.66
C ARG A 67 11.07 -13.97 4.85
N ASN A 68 11.53 -12.82 4.38
CA ASN A 68 12.89 -12.35 4.57
C ASN A 68 12.81 -10.97 5.25
N GLY A 69 13.25 -10.87 6.51
CA GLY A 69 13.15 -9.62 7.28
C GLY A 69 13.82 -8.43 6.59
N ALA A 70 14.89 -8.68 5.84
CA ALA A 70 15.56 -7.66 5.02
C ALA A 70 14.70 -7.06 3.91
N ILE A 71 13.98 -7.91 3.18
CA ILE A 71 13.13 -7.47 2.06
C ILE A 71 11.91 -6.72 2.61
N SER A 72 11.38 -7.15 3.77
CA SER A 72 10.29 -6.46 4.47
C SER A 72 10.66 -5.03 4.87
N VAL A 73 11.86 -4.82 5.41
CA VAL A 73 12.33 -3.47 5.75
C VAL A 73 12.52 -2.62 4.50
N PHE A 74 13.14 -3.16 3.45
CA PHE A 74 13.36 -2.44 2.19
C PHE A 74 12.04 -2.03 1.52
N MET A 75 11.08 -2.95 1.44
CA MET A 75 9.73 -2.67 0.92
C MET A 75 8.98 -1.68 1.79
N GLY A 76 9.06 -1.83 3.12
CA GLY A 76 8.48 -0.87 4.06
C GLY A 76 9.03 0.55 3.88
N ILE A 77 10.32 0.71 3.57
CA ILE A 77 10.90 2.04 3.28
C ILE A 77 10.37 2.58 1.95
N LEU A 78 10.34 1.76 0.88
CA LEU A 78 9.80 2.16 -0.42
C LEU A 78 8.33 2.61 -0.32
N PHE A 79 7.49 1.82 0.35
CA PHE A 79 6.08 2.17 0.54
C PHE A 79 5.88 3.38 1.45
N LEU A 80 6.78 3.60 2.42
CA LEU A 80 6.72 4.78 3.28
C LEU A 80 7.05 6.04 2.47
N MET A 81 8.08 5.99 1.63
CA MET A 81 8.41 7.10 0.71
C MET A 81 7.25 7.39 -0.25
N CYS A 82 6.65 6.36 -0.86
CA CYS A 82 5.46 6.53 -1.72
C CYS A 82 4.27 7.10 -0.95
N SER A 83 3.99 6.61 0.25
CA SER A 83 2.84 7.07 1.06
C SER A 83 3.01 8.51 1.55
N LEU A 84 4.25 8.92 1.86
CA LEU A 84 4.58 10.32 2.15
C LEU A 84 4.39 11.21 0.91
N PHE A 85 4.85 10.75 -0.26
CA PHE A 85 4.64 11.47 -1.51
C PHE A 85 3.14 11.65 -1.81
N PHE A 86 2.34 10.59 -1.68
CA PHE A 86 0.89 10.66 -1.84
C PHE A 86 0.21 11.53 -0.79
N SER A 87 0.72 11.57 0.44
CA SER A 87 0.22 12.47 1.47
C SER A 87 0.46 13.93 1.09
N LEU A 88 1.65 14.26 0.59
CA LEU A 88 1.96 15.60 0.09
C LEU A 88 1.10 15.97 -1.12
N ALA A 89 0.88 15.03 -2.04
CA ALA A 89 -0.01 15.22 -3.18
C ALA A 89 -1.46 15.48 -2.73
N LEU A 90 -1.97 14.71 -1.76
CA LEU A 90 -3.30 14.95 -1.17
C LEU A 90 -3.38 16.31 -0.50
N PHE A 91 -2.37 16.71 0.27
CA PHE A 91 -2.35 18.04 0.88
C PHE A 91 -2.28 19.17 -0.16
N SER A 92 -1.58 18.95 -1.27
CA SER A 92 -1.51 19.90 -2.38
C SER A 92 -2.88 20.07 -3.04
N GLU A 93 -3.56 18.96 -3.36
CA GLU A 93 -4.92 18.96 -3.93
C GLU A 93 -5.93 19.60 -2.97
N LEU A 94 -5.87 19.26 -1.68
CA LEU A 94 -6.75 19.84 -0.66
C LEU A 94 -6.58 21.35 -0.49
N ARG A 95 -5.38 21.88 -0.75
CA ARG A 95 -5.09 23.32 -0.68
C ARG A 95 -5.65 24.08 -1.89
N GLU A 96 -5.85 23.38 -3.00
CA GLU A 96 -6.38 23.97 -4.24
C GLU A 96 -7.90 24.21 -4.15
N PHE A 97 -8.59 23.54 -3.23
CA PHE A 97 -9.99 23.81 -2.93
C PHE A 97 -10.16 25.00 -1.97
N PRO A 98 -10.85 26.08 -2.38
CA PRO A 98 -11.05 27.27 -1.54
C PRO A 98 -12.08 27.04 -0.42
N SER A 99 -12.88 25.97 -0.48
CA SER A 99 -13.90 25.61 0.50
C SER A 99 -13.86 24.10 0.79
N ILE A 100 -13.61 23.74 2.05
CA ILE A 100 -13.61 22.36 2.56
C ILE A 100 -15.04 21.75 2.53
N THR A 101 -16.04 22.49 2.07
CA THR A 101 -17.46 22.10 2.05
C THR A 101 -17.89 21.46 0.71
N GLU A 102 -17.00 21.39 -0.28
CA GLU A 102 -17.34 20.71 -1.55
C GLU A 102 -17.38 19.19 -1.39
N PRO A 103 -18.42 18.51 -1.92
CA PRO A 103 -18.57 17.06 -1.78
C PRO A 103 -17.40 16.27 -2.39
N ASN A 104 -16.78 16.80 -3.44
CA ASN A 104 -15.60 16.21 -4.06
C ASN A 104 -14.36 16.31 -3.16
N ALA A 105 -14.17 17.42 -2.44
CA ALA A 105 -13.07 17.58 -1.49
C ALA A 105 -13.23 16.65 -0.28
N ILE A 106 -14.47 16.47 0.20
CA ILE A 106 -14.78 15.52 1.30
C ILE A 106 -14.53 14.08 0.86
N GLN A 107 -14.93 13.69 -0.35
CA GLN A 107 -14.68 12.35 -0.89
C GLN A 107 -13.18 12.08 -1.08
N LEU A 108 -12.44 13.07 -1.59
CA LEU A 108 -10.99 12.98 -1.78
C LEU A 108 -10.25 12.94 -0.44
N LEU A 109 -10.72 13.67 0.57
CA LEU A 109 -10.16 13.64 1.92
C LEU A 109 -10.46 12.31 2.63
N LEU A 110 -11.70 11.83 2.60
CA LEU A 110 -12.07 10.54 3.21
C LEU A 110 -11.35 9.37 2.51
N GLY A 111 -11.43 9.31 1.18
CA GLY A 111 -10.77 8.25 0.40
C GLY A 111 -9.24 8.33 0.53
N GLY A 112 -8.68 9.52 0.41
CA GLY A 112 -7.25 9.78 0.52
C GLY A 112 -6.70 9.45 1.89
N VAL A 113 -7.34 9.89 2.97
CA VAL A 113 -6.90 9.60 4.35
C VAL A 113 -6.98 8.11 4.66
N ILE A 114 -8.04 7.41 4.22
CA ILE A 114 -8.17 5.97 4.46
C ILE A 114 -7.09 5.18 3.71
N ILE A 115 -6.89 5.48 2.42
CA ILE A 115 -5.94 4.74 1.58
C ILE A 115 -4.50 5.12 1.95
N VAL A 116 -4.18 6.40 1.99
CA VAL A 116 -2.82 6.90 2.20
C VAL A 116 -2.41 6.81 3.68
N GLY A 117 -3.29 7.21 4.59
CA GLY A 117 -3.04 7.09 6.03
C GLY A 117 -2.98 5.64 6.49
N GLY A 118 -3.87 4.77 5.97
CA GLY A 118 -3.80 3.33 6.21
C GLY A 118 -2.50 2.72 5.70
N SER A 119 -2.06 3.11 4.49
CA SER A 119 -0.80 2.64 3.92
C SER A 119 0.43 3.10 4.71
N LEU A 120 0.43 4.33 5.23
CA LEU A 120 1.49 4.85 6.12
C LEU A 120 1.65 4.00 7.38
N LEU A 121 0.54 3.74 8.08
CA LEU A 121 0.53 2.92 9.30
C LEU A 121 1.00 1.50 9.02
N MET A 122 0.52 0.88 7.95
CA MET A 122 0.92 -0.47 7.55
C MET A 122 2.39 -0.54 7.14
N SER A 123 2.93 0.51 6.52
CA SER A 123 4.34 0.61 6.14
C SER A 123 5.27 0.64 7.36
N ILE A 124 4.93 1.46 8.35
CA ILE A 124 5.67 1.55 9.61
C ILE A 124 5.60 0.20 10.35
N TRP A 125 4.43 -0.43 10.35
CA TRP A 125 4.25 -1.76 10.94
C TRP A 125 5.16 -2.80 10.27
N MET A 126 5.16 -2.85 8.94
CA MET A 126 5.98 -3.76 8.14
C MET A 126 7.48 -3.60 8.40
N MET A 127 7.93 -2.36 8.62
CA MET A 127 9.31 -2.04 8.97
C MET A 127 9.67 -2.47 10.40
N LEU A 128 8.82 -2.19 11.39
CA LEU A 128 9.02 -2.63 12.78
C LEU A 128 9.09 -4.16 12.89
N ARG A 129 8.26 -4.87 12.13
CA ARG A 129 8.33 -6.34 12.07
C ARG A 129 9.60 -6.86 11.42
N GLY A 130 10.01 -6.26 10.31
CA GLY A 130 11.24 -6.67 9.61
C GLY A 130 12.50 -6.47 10.47
N LEU A 131 12.49 -5.49 11.37
CA LEU A 131 13.52 -5.29 12.39
C LEU A 131 13.41 -6.31 13.53
N SER A 132 12.20 -6.62 14.00
CA SER A 132 11.98 -7.62 15.06
C SER A 132 12.35 -9.05 14.65
N ASP A 133 12.24 -9.43 13.36
CA ASP A 133 12.66 -10.75 12.89
C ASP A 133 14.19 -10.90 12.80
N ARG A 134 14.94 -9.80 12.92
CA ARG A 134 16.42 -9.78 12.88
C ARG A 134 17.06 -9.75 14.28
N ALA A 135 16.29 -9.43 15.32
CA ALA A 135 16.73 -9.39 16.71
C ALA A 135 16.54 -10.76 17.38
#